data_AF-A0A942SEK1-F1
#
_entry.id   AF-A0A942SEK1-F1
#
_cell.length_a   1.000
_cell.length_b   1.000
_cell.length_c   1.000
_cell.angle_alpha   90.00
_cell.angle_beta   90.00
_cell.angle_gamma   90.00
#
_symmetry.space_group_name_H-M   'P 1'
#
loop_
_entity.id
_entity.type
_entity.pdbx_description
1 polymer ?
#
loop_
_entity_poly.entity_id
_entity_poly.type
_entity_poly.pdbx_seq_one_letter_code
_entity_poly.pdbx_strand_id
1 'polypeptide(L)'
;MKQFLFGSTLNGTKWFNIAWLLFRFYIGFTIAIGAGWPKMYEITAPGWFVKQVGELGFTFPSPAFWAAAAAWGEFVGGLCIAFGFFTRISAIQLAFQFFVVAFIWYNEPAPMIGMYYQQLLFWGFVLIAVAGAGKYSVDHWIMNKPSSKSSIGSFAPAGMLVLFFLLVSFHQKQEPILKPSELNHLQGTWHGVLTYIDYTSGFPTNIETKVHSRKKDDEQNSRVWLLKYEYPKEPGANAEGQYELSKDGSMINGEKIVEKEQLKDGSLKIAFERRGKDGNDQKPCTIRTVIQLNVTDLVILKLVKFDGEQEYFQRNQYKLTK
;
A
#
# COMPACT_ATOMS: atom_id res chain seq x y z
N MET A 1 -38.56 8.26 5.76
CA MET A 1 -37.11 8.24 6.04
C MET A 1 -36.60 6.87 6.48
N LYS A 2 -37.08 6.25 7.57
CA LYS A 2 -36.56 4.95 8.05
C LYS A 2 -36.58 3.82 6.99
N GLN A 3 -37.66 3.69 6.23
CA GLN A 3 -37.77 2.71 5.14
C GLN A 3 -36.73 2.94 4.03
N PHE A 4 -36.40 4.19 3.74
CA PHE A 4 -35.40 4.54 2.74
C PHE A 4 -33.96 4.35 3.26
N LEU A 5 -33.72 4.50 4.56
CA LEU A 5 -32.40 4.36 5.15
C LEU A 5 -32.03 2.90 5.43
N PHE A 6 -32.97 2.14 5.98
CA PHE A 6 -32.74 0.79 6.51
C PHE A 6 -33.57 -0.30 5.80
N GLY A 7 -34.52 0.09 4.94
CA GLY A 7 -35.46 -0.84 4.33
C GLY A 7 -34.87 -1.67 3.20
N SER A 8 -35.49 -2.83 2.99
CA SER A 8 -35.26 -3.73 1.87
C SER A 8 -36.52 -3.83 1.02
N THR A 9 -36.38 -3.83 -0.30
CA THR A 9 -37.48 -4.14 -1.24
C THR A 9 -37.51 -5.62 -1.62
N LEU A 10 -36.51 -6.39 -1.18
CA LEU A 10 -36.39 -7.81 -1.46
C LEU A 10 -37.35 -8.63 -0.60
N ASN A 11 -38.24 -9.36 -1.27
CA ASN A 11 -39.05 -10.44 -0.72
C ASN A 11 -38.78 -11.70 -1.54
N GLY A 12 -38.20 -12.72 -0.92
CA GLY A 12 -37.77 -13.93 -1.62
C GLY A 12 -37.56 -15.11 -0.70
N THR A 13 -37.26 -16.26 -1.30
CA THR A 13 -36.98 -17.53 -0.58
C THR A 13 -35.74 -17.41 0.31
N LYS A 14 -35.53 -18.38 1.21
CA LYS A 14 -34.32 -18.45 2.04
C LYS A 14 -33.05 -18.40 1.18
N TRP A 15 -33.02 -19.16 0.09
CA TRP A 15 -31.89 -19.23 -0.84
C TRP A 15 -31.60 -17.89 -1.54
N PHE A 16 -32.65 -17.19 -1.99
CA PHE A 16 -32.49 -15.85 -2.56
C PHE A 16 -31.86 -14.88 -1.56
N ASN A 17 -32.31 -14.90 -0.30
CA ASN A 17 -31.74 -14.03 0.74
C ASN A 17 -30.29 -14.40 1.07
N ILE A 18 -29.92 -15.68 1.05
CA ILE A 18 -28.52 -16.12 1.23
C ILE A 18 -27.66 -15.65 0.06
N ALA A 19 -28.13 -15.84 -1.18
CA ALA A 19 -27.41 -15.37 -2.37
C ALA A 19 -27.21 -13.86 -2.35
N TRP A 20 -28.23 -13.10 -1.95
CA TRP A 20 -28.13 -11.65 -1.78
C TRP A 20 -27.11 -11.24 -0.72
N LEU A 21 -27.10 -11.93 0.43
CA LEU A 21 -26.08 -11.71 1.47
C LEU A 21 -24.68 -11.95 0.92
N LEU A 22 -24.45 -13.07 0.24
CA LEU A 22 -23.14 -13.42 -0.31
C LEU A 22 -22.68 -12.42 -1.37
N PHE A 23 -23.57 -12.03 -2.28
CA PHE A 23 -23.30 -10.99 -3.27
C PHE A 23 -22.89 -9.68 -2.60
N ARG A 24 -23.72 -9.21 -1.66
CA ARG A 24 -23.51 -7.94 -0.96
C ARG A 24 -22.24 -7.96 -0.10
N PHE A 25 -21.98 -9.08 0.59
CA PHE A 25 -20.76 -9.28 1.37
C PHE A 25 -19.52 -9.25 0.47
N TYR A 26 -19.51 -10.06 -0.59
CA TYR A 26 -18.36 -10.16 -1.48
C TYR A 26 -18.01 -8.83 -2.15
N ILE A 27 -18.97 -8.15 -2.76
CA ILE A 27 -18.70 -6.88 -3.45
C ILE A 27 -18.29 -5.77 -2.48
N GLY A 28 -18.97 -5.65 -1.34
CA GLY A 28 -18.66 -4.64 -0.33
C GLY A 28 -17.31 -4.88 0.32
N PHE A 29 -17.01 -6.13 0.70
CA PHE A 29 -15.73 -6.51 1.32
C PHE A 29 -14.57 -6.37 0.33
N THR A 30 -14.77 -6.75 -0.93
CA THR A 30 -13.75 -6.60 -1.97
C THR A 30 -13.42 -5.14 -2.24
N ILE A 31 -14.40 -4.23 -2.28
CA ILE A 31 -14.10 -2.79 -2.39
C ILE A 31 -13.44 -2.25 -1.13
N ALA A 32 -13.92 -2.63 0.05
CA ALA A 32 -13.33 -2.17 1.30
C ALA A 32 -11.85 -2.55 1.38
N ILE A 33 -11.50 -3.81 1.13
CA ILE A 33 -10.14 -4.31 1.33
C ILE A 33 -9.26 -4.13 0.08
N GLY A 34 -9.83 -4.28 -1.12
CA GLY A 34 -9.08 -4.22 -2.37
C GLY A 34 -8.85 -2.80 -2.88
N ALA A 35 -9.79 -1.87 -2.64
CA ALA A 35 -9.69 -0.49 -3.11
C ALA A 35 -9.49 0.52 -1.97
N GLY A 36 -10.28 0.40 -0.90
CA GLY A 36 -10.27 1.33 0.23
C GLY A 36 -9.05 1.17 1.13
N TRP A 37 -8.84 -0.01 1.72
CA TRP A 37 -7.78 -0.30 2.70
C TRP A 37 -6.36 0.10 2.25
N PRO A 38 -5.94 -0.14 1.00
CA PRO A 38 -4.63 0.30 0.51
C PRO A 38 -4.48 1.83 0.46
N LYS A 39 -5.54 2.60 0.67
CA LYS A 39 -5.52 4.06 0.75
C LYS A 39 -5.56 4.58 2.20
N MET A 40 -5.61 3.69 3.19
CA MET A 40 -5.80 4.01 4.61
C MET A 40 -4.48 4.08 5.41
N TYR A 41 -3.36 4.47 4.78
CA TYR A 41 -2.07 4.58 5.47
C TYR A 41 -2.03 5.75 6.46
N GLU A 42 -2.74 6.82 6.15
CA GLU A 42 -2.93 7.99 7.00
C GLU A 42 -4.42 8.35 7.02
N ILE A 43 -4.82 9.28 7.89
CA ILE A 43 -6.20 9.81 7.89
C ILE A 43 -6.50 10.51 6.55
N THR A 44 -5.46 11.05 5.91
CA THR A 44 -5.49 11.67 4.59
C THR A 44 -5.24 10.66 3.48
N ALA A 45 -5.86 10.89 2.33
CA ALA A 45 -5.63 10.07 1.14
C ALA A 45 -4.18 10.19 0.63
N PRO A 46 -3.63 9.13 0.00
CA PRO A 46 -2.29 9.17 -0.61
C PRO A 46 -2.18 10.27 -1.66
N GLY A 47 -1.04 10.96 -1.74
CA GLY A 47 -0.92 12.14 -2.60
C GLY A 47 -1.06 11.85 -4.10
N TRP A 48 -0.78 10.62 -4.58
CA TRP A 48 -1.10 10.21 -5.95
C TRP A 48 -2.61 10.23 -6.21
N PHE A 49 -3.42 9.83 -5.22
CA PHE A 49 -4.88 9.81 -5.33
C PHE A 49 -5.44 11.23 -5.23
N VAL A 50 -4.85 12.07 -4.38
CA VAL A 50 -5.15 13.50 -4.31
C VAL A 50 -4.92 14.17 -5.67
N LYS A 51 -3.80 13.87 -6.33
CA LYS A 51 -3.49 14.38 -7.67
C LYS A 51 -4.50 13.90 -8.71
N GLN A 52 -4.80 12.60 -8.75
CA GLN A 52 -5.79 12.02 -9.67
C GLN A 52 -7.17 12.66 -9.51
N VAL A 53 -7.64 12.85 -8.28
CA VAL A 53 -8.92 13.52 -8.00
C VAL A 53 -8.89 15.00 -8.42
N GLY A 54 -7.76 15.67 -8.25
CA GLY A 54 -7.56 17.05 -8.72
C GLY A 54 -7.60 17.18 -10.25
N GLU A 55 -6.96 16.25 -10.96
CA GLU A 55 -6.98 16.17 -12.43
C GLU A 55 -8.38 15.90 -12.99
N LEU A 56 -9.22 15.19 -12.22
CA LEU A 56 -10.64 15.00 -12.52
C LEU A 56 -11.52 16.25 -12.32
N GLY A 57 -10.95 17.36 -11.85
CA GLY A 57 -11.66 18.63 -11.65
C GLY A 57 -12.29 18.81 -10.28
N PHE A 58 -12.11 17.88 -9.35
CA PHE A 58 -12.59 17.99 -7.95
C PHE A 58 -11.66 18.91 -7.14
N THR A 59 -11.65 20.21 -7.48
CA THR A 59 -10.72 21.20 -6.94
C THR A 59 -11.25 21.98 -5.74
N PHE A 60 -12.57 22.08 -5.56
CA PHE A 60 -13.21 22.74 -4.42
C PHE A 60 -14.05 21.76 -3.60
N PRO A 61 -13.93 21.68 -2.24
CA PRO A 61 -13.15 22.56 -1.36
C PRO A 61 -11.63 22.31 -1.39
N SER A 62 -11.19 21.09 -1.69
CA SER A 62 -9.82 20.77 -2.12
C SER A 62 -9.77 19.36 -2.72
N PRO A 63 -8.78 19.04 -3.61
CA PRO A 63 -8.57 17.68 -4.08
C PRO A 63 -8.30 16.69 -2.94
N ALA A 64 -7.59 17.14 -1.89
CA ALA A 64 -7.27 16.30 -0.73
C ALA A 64 -8.53 15.91 0.05
N PHE A 65 -9.48 16.83 0.20
CA PHE A 65 -10.76 16.53 0.83
C PHE A 65 -11.55 15.47 0.05
N TRP A 66 -11.68 15.63 -1.27
CA TRP A 66 -12.41 14.69 -2.11
C TRP A 66 -11.75 13.32 -2.17
N ALA A 67 -10.42 13.28 -2.25
CA ALA A 67 -9.66 12.04 -2.22
C ALA A 67 -9.82 11.32 -0.88
N ALA A 68 -9.76 12.04 0.24
CA ALA A 68 -10.03 11.45 1.56
C ALA A 68 -11.47 10.92 1.63
N ALA A 69 -12.46 11.70 1.20
CA ALA A 69 -13.86 11.28 1.18
C ALA A 69 -14.09 10.02 0.32
N ALA A 70 -13.43 9.95 -0.84
CA ALA A 70 -13.50 8.80 -1.74
C ALA A 70 -12.80 7.55 -1.17
N ALA A 71 -11.64 7.71 -0.52
CA ALA A 71 -10.91 6.61 0.11
C ALA A 71 -11.67 6.05 1.32
N TRP A 72 -12.16 6.93 2.21
CA TRP A 72 -13.01 6.54 3.33
C TRP A 72 -14.34 5.98 2.87
N GLY A 73 -14.92 6.51 1.78
CA GLY A 73 -16.13 5.99 1.15
C GLY A 73 -15.95 4.56 0.65
N GLU A 74 -14.86 4.27 -0.07
CA GLU A 74 -14.51 2.90 -0.48
C GLU A 74 -14.35 1.96 0.72
N PHE A 75 -13.60 2.38 1.74
CA PHE A 75 -13.32 1.53 2.89
C PHE A 75 -14.56 1.32 3.76
N VAL A 76 -15.10 2.39 4.35
CA VAL A 76 -16.23 2.33 5.28
C VAL A 76 -17.52 1.99 4.55
N GLY A 77 -17.77 2.61 3.40
CA GLY A 77 -18.94 2.31 2.57
C GLY A 77 -18.94 0.86 2.09
N GLY A 78 -17.78 0.30 1.72
CA GLY A 78 -17.65 -1.11 1.38
C GLY A 78 -18.02 -2.04 2.54
N LEU A 79 -17.54 -1.77 3.76
CA LEU A 79 -17.88 -2.54 4.95
C LEU A 79 -19.36 -2.39 5.34
N CYS A 80 -19.89 -1.17 5.28
CA CYS A 80 -21.30 -0.88 5.46
C CYS A 80 -22.17 -1.69 4.50
N ILE A 81 -21.80 -1.75 3.22
CA ILE A 81 -22.46 -2.63 2.27
C ILE A 81 -22.28 -4.09 2.69
N ALA A 82 -21.07 -4.55 3.03
CA ALA A 82 -20.81 -5.97 3.30
C ALA A 82 -21.60 -6.54 4.49
N PHE A 83 -21.78 -5.77 5.56
CA PHE A 83 -22.58 -6.17 6.73
C PHE A 83 -24.04 -5.72 6.66
N GLY A 84 -24.36 -4.84 5.72
CA GLY A 84 -25.70 -4.33 5.50
C GLY A 84 -26.10 -3.33 6.59
N PHE A 85 -25.27 -2.30 6.76
CA PHE A 85 -25.47 -1.18 7.68
C PHE A 85 -25.45 0.15 6.88
N PHE A 86 -26.52 0.94 6.95
CA PHE A 86 -26.74 2.10 6.06
C PHE A 86 -26.52 1.75 4.59
N THR A 87 -27.05 0.60 4.18
CA THR A 87 -26.71 -0.04 2.91
C THR A 87 -27.01 0.85 1.71
N ARG A 88 -28.18 1.50 1.70
CA ARG A 88 -28.64 2.32 0.56
C ARG A 88 -27.78 3.56 0.38
N ILE A 89 -27.46 4.27 1.47
CA ILE A 89 -26.60 5.45 1.40
C ILE A 89 -25.21 5.05 0.93
N SER A 90 -24.64 4.00 1.52
CA SER A 90 -23.30 3.53 1.17
C SER A 90 -23.22 3.08 -0.29
N ALA A 91 -24.24 2.39 -0.77
CA ALA A 91 -24.34 1.98 -2.17
C ALA A 91 -24.51 3.16 -3.13
N ILE A 92 -25.29 4.20 -2.77
CA ILE A 92 -25.40 5.42 -3.60
C ILE A 92 -24.05 6.14 -3.69
N GLN A 93 -23.34 6.27 -2.58
CA GLN A 93 -22.03 6.90 -2.55
C GLN A 93 -21.02 6.13 -3.43
N LEU A 94 -20.94 4.81 -3.28
CA LEU A 94 -20.05 3.98 -4.11
C LEU A 94 -20.48 3.97 -5.57
N ALA A 95 -21.78 3.94 -5.87
CA ALA A 95 -22.28 4.06 -7.24
C ALA A 95 -21.83 5.38 -7.87
N PHE A 96 -21.92 6.51 -7.16
CA PHE A 96 -21.43 7.79 -7.67
C PHE A 96 -19.92 7.75 -7.98
N GLN A 97 -19.12 7.16 -7.09
CA GLN A 97 -17.67 7.06 -7.29
C GLN A 97 -17.32 6.19 -8.49
N PHE A 98 -17.91 5.00 -8.59
CA PHE A 98 -17.65 4.11 -9.72
C PHE A 98 -18.25 4.63 -11.03
N PHE A 99 -19.28 5.48 -11.00
CA PHE A 99 -19.73 6.23 -12.17
C PHE A 99 -18.64 7.18 -12.69
N VAL A 100 -18.06 8.01 -11.81
CA VAL A 100 -16.97 8.92 -12.17
C VAL A 100 -15.79 8.14 -12.77
N VAL A 101 -15.38 7.05 -12.12
CA VAL A 101 -14.26 6.22 -12.59
C VAL A 101 -14.56 5.56 -13.93
N ALA A 102 -15.76 4.98 -14.10
CA ALA A 102 -16.09 4.17 -15.26
C ALA A 102 -16.46 4.99 -16.51
N PHE A 103 -16.98 6.21 -16.35
CA PHE A 103 -17.53 7.00 -17.45
C PHE A 103 -16.86 8.35 -17.68
N ILE A 104 -16.18 8.91 -16.67
CA ILE A 104 -15.54 10.24 -16.79
C ILE A 104 -14.02 10.10 -16.88
N TRP A 105 -13.41 9.24 -16.06
CA TRP A 105 -11.95 9.14 -15.97
C TRP A 105 -11.31 8.31 -17.09
N TYR A 106 -12.00 7.30 -17.61
CA TYR A 106 -11.40 6.35 -18.55
C TYR A 106 -11.19 7.01 -19.92
N ASN A 107 -9.98 6.91 -20.48
CA ASN A 107 -9.59 7.59 -21.73
C ASN A 107 -10.36 7.12 -22.98
N GLU A 108 -10.98 5.95 -22.94
CA GLU A 108 -11.89 5.43 -23.98
C GLU A 108 -13.16 4.87 -23.32
N PRO A 109 -14.10 5.71 -22.88
CA PRO A 109 -15.30 5.22 -22.25
C PRO A 109 -16.18 4.62 -23.35
N ALA A 110 -16.27 3.28 -23.40
CA ALA A 110 -17.30 2.57 -24.16
C ALA A 110 -18.48 2.29 -23.21
N PRO A 111 -19.46 3.20 -23.07
CA PRO A 111 -20.36 3.21 -21.91
C PRO A 111 -21.37 2.06 -21.92
N MET A 112 -21.67 1.54 -23.11
CA MET A 112 -22.73 0.54 -23.32
C MET A 112 -22.19 -0.84 -23.66
N ILE A 113 -21.07 -0.92 -24.38
CA ILE A 113 -20.47 -2.18 -24.86
C ILE A 113 -19.13 -2.50 -24.20
N GLY A 114 -18.60 -1.58 -23.39
CA GLY A 114 -17.36 -1.79 -22.67
C GLY A 114 -17.49 -2.94 -21.69
N MET A 115 -16.46 -3.79 -21.63
CA MET A 115 -16.38 -4.89 -20.66
C MET A 115 -15.46 -4.49 -19.50
N TYR A 116 -15.72 -3.33 -18.89
CA TYR A 116 -14.89 -2.79 -17.82
C TYR A 116 -15.42 -3.21 -16.45
N TYR A 117 -14.51 -3.66 -15.59
CA TYR A 117 -14.83 -4.09 -14.23
C TYR A 117 -15.51 -2.99 -13.40
N GLN A 118 -15.13 -1.73 -13.62
CA GLN A 118 -15.68 -0.56 -12.94
C GLN A 118 -17.16 -0.30 -13.30
N GLN A 119 -17.56 -0.58 -14.54
CA GLN A 119 -18.96 -0.48 -14.97
C GLN A 119 -19.82 -1.56 -14.30
N LEU A 120 -19.29 -2.78 -14.18
CA LEU A 120 -19.98 -3.88 -13.46
C LEU A 120 -20.18 -3.51 -11.99
N LEU A 121 -19.15 -2.95 -11.34
CA LEU A 121 -19.24 -2.48 -9.96
C LEU A 121 -20.26 -1.35 -9.81
N PHE A 122 -20.25 -0.36 -10.70
CA PHE A 122 -21.26 0.70 -10.73
C PHE A 122 -22.67 0.11 -10.73
N TRP A 123 -22.99 -0.80 -11.67
CA TRP A 123 -24.31 -1.42 -11.74
C TRP A 123 -24.62 -2.32 -10.55
N GLY A 124 -23.62 -3.00 -9.98
CA GLY A 124 -23.76 -3.74 -8.73
C GLY A 124 -24.18 -2.84 -7.56
N PHE A 125 -23.59 -1.65 -7.44
CA PHE A 125 -23.97 -0.68 -6.42
C PHE A 125 -25.33 -0.03 -6.68
N VAL A 126 -25.69 0.26 -7.94
CA VAL A 126 -27.04 0.69 -8.30
C VAL A 126 -28.07 -0.37 -7.87
N LEU A 127 -27.81 -1.64 -8.15
CA LEU A 127 -28.68 -2.75 -7.75
C LEU A 127 -28.85 -2.79 -6.22
N ILE A 128 -27.76 -2.65 -5.45
CA ILE A 128 -27.82 -2.64 -3.98
C ILE A 128 -28.52 -1.38 -3.45
N ALA A 129 -28.33 -0.21 -4.05
CA ALA A 129 -29.00 1.03 -3.66
C ALA A 129 -30.53 0.93 -3.81
N VAL A 130 -31.01 0.23 -4.85
CA VAL A 130 -32.44 0.02 -5.10
C VAL A 130 -33.00 -1.10 -4.22
N ALA A 131 -32.31 -2.24 -4.16
CA ALA A 131 -32.75 -3.43 -3.42
C ALA A 131 -32.69 -3.24 -1.89
N GLY A 132 -31.64 -2.59 -1.40
CA GLY A 132 -31.34 -2.41 0.02
C GLY A 132 -30.63 -3.61 0.66
N ALA A 133 -30.70 -3.67 1.99
CA ALA A 133 -29.82 -4.54 2.80
C ALA A 133 -30.18 -6.04 2.75
N GLY A 134 -31.44 -6.38 2.46
CA GLY A 134 -31.96 -7.75 2.53
C GLY A 134 -32.19 -8.26 3.96
N LYS A 135 -32.77 -9.46 4.09
CA LYS A 135 -33.16 -10.06 5.38
C LYS A 135 -32.00 -10.31 6.34
N TYR A 136 -30.85 -10.72 5.81
CA TYR A 136 -29.64 -10.98 6.58
C TYR A 136 -28.76 -9.73 6.57
N SER A 137 -29.11 -8.74 7.39
CA SER A 137 -28.37 -7.47 7.48
C SER A 137 -28.59 -6.79 8.83
N VAL A 138 -27.68 -5.89 9.19
CA VAL A 138 -27.81 -5.04 10.39
C VAL A 138 -29.02 -4.11 10.25
N ASP A 139 -29.24 -3.53 9.07
CA ASP A 139 -30.36 -2.66 8.77
C ASP A 139 -31.71 -3.36 9.02
N HIS A 140 -31.87 -4.61 8.57
CA HIS A 140 -33.07 -5.41 8.81
C HIS A 140 -33.26 -5.75 10.29
N TRP A 141 -32.18 -5.99 11.02
CA TRP A 141 -32.24 -6.21 12.47
C TRP A 141 -32.68 -4.94 13.22
N ILE A 142 -32.18 -3.77 12.83
CA ILE A 142 -32.59 -2.47 13.40
C ILE A 142 -34.09 -2.21 13.14
N MET A 143 -34.58 -2.55 11.95
CA MET A 143 -35.99 -2.34 11.60
C MET A 143 -36.96 -3.27 12.30
N ASN A 144 -36.56 -4.52 12.56
CA ASN A 144 -37.43 -5.55 13.14
C ASN A 144 -37.19 -5.78 14.62
N LYS A 145 -36.50 -4.86 15.30
CA LYS A 145 -36.32 -4.94 16.75
C LYS A 145 -37.70 -4.91 17.42
N PRO A 146 -38.14 -5.98 18.08
CA PRO A 146 -39.43 -5.98 18.74
C PRO A 146 -39.40 -4.88 19.81
N SER A 147 -40.44 -4.05 19.84
CA SER A 147 -40.62 -3.00 20.85
C SER A 147 -40.93 -3.64 22.20
N SER A 148 -39.92 -4.24 22.83
CA SER A 148 -40.01 -4.69 24.21
C SER A 148 -39.96 -3.45 25.11
N LYS A 149 -41.11 -3.08 25.68
CA LYS A 149 -41.13 -2.36 26.95
C LYS A 149 -40.60 -3.33 28.02
N SER A 150 -39.31 -3.32 28.30
CA SER A 150 -38.75 -3.87 29.54
C SER A 150 -37.32 -3.39 29.77
N SER A 151 -37.02 -3.18 31.04
CA SER A 151 -35.90 -2.45 31.63
C SER A 151 -34.51 -2.94 31.18
N ILE A 152 -33.67 -1.95 30.90
CA ILE A 152 -32.21 -1.89 31.12
C ILE A 152 -31.58 -3.25 31.52
N GLY A 153 -31.06 -3.93 30.52
CA GLY A 153 -29.94 -4.83 30.60
C GLY A 153 -29.09 -4.54 29.37
N SER A 154 -28.17 -3.59 29.50
CA SER A 154 -27.29 -3.10 28.43
C SER A 154 -26.44 -4.23 27.87
N PHE A 155 -26.91 -4.90 26.81
CA PHE A 155 -26.03 -5.42 25.77
C PHE A 155 -26.04 -4.42 24.62
N ALA A 156 -25.27 -3.36 24.86
CA ALA A 156 -24.99 -2.33 23.88
C ALA A 156 -24.31 -2.92 22.63
N PRO A 157 -24.48 -2.29 21.46
CA PRO A 157 -23.69 -2.58 20.24
C PRO A 157 -22.16 -2.43 20.42
N ALA A 158 -21.70 -2.11 21.63
CA ALA A 158 -20.32 -2.18 22.07
C ALA A 158 -19.68 -3.56 21.83
N GLY A 159 -20.41 -4.68 21.93
CA GLY A 159 -19.83 -6.01 21.70
C GLY A 159 -19.33 -6.24 20.27
N MET A 160 -19.97 -5.63 19.27
CA MET A 160 -19.59 -5.75 17.86
C MET A 160 -18.49 -4.76 17.48
N LEU A 161 -18.49 -3.56 18.08
CA LEU A 161 -17.38 -2.61 18.02
C LEU A 161 -16.12 -3.16 18.70
N VAL A 162 -16.26 -3.89 19.80
CA VAL A 162 -15.13 -4.56 20.49
C VAL A 162 -14.60 -5.73 19.68
N LEU A 163 -15.44 -6.51 18.97
CA LEU A 163 -14.95 -7.53 18.03
C LEU A 163 -14.24 -6.91 16.81
N PHE A 164 -14.73 -5.76 16.32
CA PHE A 164 -14.10 -4.99 15.25
C PHE A 164 -12.77 -4.36 15.70
N PHE A 165 -12.69 -3.82 16.93
CA PHE A 165 -11.45 -3.33 17.52
C PHE A 165 -10.46 -4.45 17.91
N LEU A 166 -10.95 -5.64 18.29
CA LEU A 166 -10.11 -6.81 18.57
C LEU A 166 -9.57 -7.46 17.30
N LEU A 167 -10.28 -7.40 16.17
CA LEU A 167 -9.75 -7.81 14.85
C LEU A 167 -8.80 -6.76 14.25
N VAL A 168 -8.97 -5.48 14.60
CA VAL A 168 -7.98 -4.39 14.36
C VAL A 168 -6.94 -4.36 15.49
N SER A 169 -6.69 -5.48 16.18
CA SER A 169 -5.45 -5.64 16.93
C SER A 169 -4.32 -5.35 15.96
N PHE A 170 -3.69 -4.21 16.17
CA PHE A 170 -2.53 -3.70 15.46
C PHE A 170 -1.69 -4.89 14.98
N HIS A 171 -1.68 -5.14 13.67
CA HIS A 171 -0.46 -5.67 13.07
C HIS A 171 0.56 -4.56 13.21
N GLN A 172 1.08 -4.37 14.42
CA GLN A 172 2.26 -3.57 14.65
C GLN A 172 3.33 -4.32 13.88
N LYS A 173 3.62 -3.83 12.68
CA LYS A 173 4.64 -4.39 11.80
C LYS A 173 5.90 -4.45 12.65
N GLN A 174 6.29 -5.66 13.04
CA GLN A 174 7.41 -5.86 13.95
C GLN A 174 8.60 -5.12 13.34
N GLU A 175 9.28 -4.29 14.15
CA GLU A 175 10.39 -3.50 13.61
C GLU A 175 11.42 -4.45 12.97
N PRO A 176 11.87 -4.17 11.74
CA PRO A 176 12.74 -5.08 11.01
C PRO A 176 14.12 -5.13 11.68
N ILE A 177 14.41 -6.25 12.34
CA ILE A 177 15.72 -6.49 12.98
C ILE A 177 16.54 -7.46 12.11
N LEU A 178 17.78 -7.07 11.83
CA LEU A 178 18.78 -7.89 11.13
C LEU A 178 19.73 -8.61 12.10
N LYS A 179 20.04 -9.85 11.77
CA LYS A 179 21.12 -10.62 12.38
C LYS A 179 22.38 -10.51 11.51
N PRO A 180 23.59 -10.44 12.11
CA PRO A 180 24.83 -10.38 11.33
C PRO A 180 24.98 -11.51 10.30
N SER A 181 24.52 -12.72 10.64
CA SER A 181 24.59 -13.89 9.76
C SER A 181 23.82 -13.73 8.46
N GLU A 182 22.79 -12.88 8.42
CA GLU A 182 21.96 -12.64 7.24
C GLU A 182 22.69 -11.82 6.16
N LEU A 183 23.79 -11.16 6.53
CA LEU A 183 24.66 -10.42 5.60
C LEU A 183 25.93 -11.21 5.22
N ASN A 184 26.04 -12.48 5.61
CA ASN A 184 27.23 -13.29 5.31
C ASN A 184 27.47 -13.44 3.81
N HIS A 185 26.40 -13.58 3.02
CA HIS A 185 26.49 -13.72 1.56
C HIS A 185 27.02 -12.46 0.87
N LEU A 186 26.98 -11.29 1.52
CA LEU A 186 27.49 -10.05 0.96
C LEU A 186 29.00 -10.13 0.64
N GLN A 187 29.73 -11.01 1.33
CA GLN A 187 31.18 -11.16 1.15
C GLN A 187 31.53 -11.85 -0.17
N GLY A 188 32.58 -11.38 -0.82
CA GLY A 188 33.09 -11.92 -2.08
C GLY A 188 33.37 -10.84 -3.12
N THR A 189 33.70 -11.30 -4.32
CA THR A 189 33.87 -10.44 -5.49
C THR A 189 32.64 -10.54 -6.36
N TRP A 190 32.00 -9.40 -6.59
CA TRP A 190 30.80 -9.26 -7.39
C TRP A 190 31.12 -8.55 -8.71
N HIS A 191 30.48 -8.96 -9.80
CA HIS A 191 30.67 -8.41 -11.13
C HIS A 191 29.33 -7.99 -11.72
N GLY A 192 29.27 -6.86 -12.42
CA GLY A 192 28.07 -6.47 -13.14
C GLY A 192 28.11 -5.01 -13.55
N VAL A 193 27.00 -4.30 -13.33
CA VAL A 193 26.84 -2.93 -13.80
C VAL A 193 26.27 -2.02 -12.72
N LEU A 194 26.76 -0.78 -12.74
CA LEU A 194 26.10 0.38 -12.15
C LEU A 194 25.26 1.06 -13.24
N THR A 195 23.96 1.17 -13.02
CA THR A 195 23.03 1.93 -13.86
C THR A 195 22.66 3.23 -13.15
N TYR A 196 22.78 4.37 -13.83
CA TYR A 196 22.34 5.68 -13.34
C TYR A 196 21.78 6.51 -14.50
N ILE A 197 21.05 7.58 -14.20
CA ILE A 197 20.60 8.53 -15.22
C ILE A 197 21.72 9.54 -15.48
N ASP A 198 22.17 9.63 -16.73
CA ASP A 198 23.02 10.74 -17.15
C ASP A 198 22.16 12.00 -17.25
N TYR A 199 22.46 13.00 -16.43
CA TYR A 199 21.68 14.24 -16.37
C TYR A 199 21.91 15.18 -17.55
N THR A 200 22.92 14.91 -18.38
CA THR A 200 23.16 15.65 -19.63
C THR A 200 22.23 15.14 -20.72
N SER A 201 22.13 13.82 -20.86
CA SER A 201 21.33 13.16 -21.91
C SER A 201 19.92 12.77 -21.47
N GLY A 202 19.67 12.65 -20.17
CA GLY A 202 18.42 12.17 -19.58
C GLY A 202 18.21 10.66 -19.67
N PHE A 203 19.17 9.92 -20.24
CA PHE A 203 19.04 8.47 -20.48
C PHE A 203 19.80 7.63 -19.44
N PRO A 204 19.34 6.40 -19.15
CA PRO A 204 20.09 5.45 -18.34
C PRO A 204 21.42 5.09 -18.98
N THR A 205 22.49 5.16 -18.21
CA THR A 205 23.85 4.77 -18.59
C THR A 205 24.35 3.67 -17.67
N ASN A 206 25.07 2.70 -18.25
CA ASN A 206 25.63 1.56 -17.54
C ASN A 206 27.15 1.65 -17.50
N ILE A 207 27.73 1.51 -16.31
CA ILE A 207 29.18 1.40 -16.09
C ILE A 207 29.48 0.00 -15.58
N GLU A 208 30.38 -0.70 -16.26
CA GLU A 208 30.91 -1.97 -15.78
C GLU A 208 31.56 -1.79 -14.41
N THR A 209 31.14 -2.60 -13.44
CA THR A 209 31.50 -2.44 -12.03
C THR A 209 31.91 -3.77 -11.44
N LYS A 210 32.98 -3.77 -10.66
CA LYS A 210 33.34 -4.84 -9.73
C LYS A 210 33.20 -4.34 -8.30
N VAL A 211 32.63 -5.17 -7.42
CA VAL A 211 32.52 -4.85 -6.00
C VAL A 211 33.20 -5.93 -5.19
N HIS A 212 34.26 -5.56 -4.48
CA HIS A 212 34.93 -6.44 -3.52
C HIS A 212 34.37 -6.16 -2.13
N SER A 213 33.72 -7.15 -1.54
CA SER A 213 33.13 -7.06 -0.22
C SER A 213 33.81 -8.02 0.74
N ARG A 214 34.24 -7.52 1.90
CA ARG A 214 34.84 -8.34 2.96
C ARG A 214 34.36 -7.86 4.32
N LYS A 215 34.36 -8.75 5.31
CA LYS A 215 34.17 -8.34 6.70
C LYS A 215 35.41 -7.60 7.19
N LYS A 216 35.25 -6.57 8.04
CA LYS A 216 36.38 -5.75 8.55
C LYS A 216 37.34 -6.56 9.43
N ASP A 217 36.80 -7.52 10.17
CA ASP A 217 37.56 -8.44 11.01
C ASP A 217 37.17 -9.88 10.68
N ASP A 218 38.13 -10.81 10.71
CA ASP A 218 37.91 -12.26 10.51
C ASP A 218 37.11 -12.91 11.66
N GLU A 219 36.58 -12.11 12.59
CA GLU A 219 35.78 -12.56 13.71
C GLU A 219 34.31 -12.81 13.32
N GLN A 220 33.76 -13.92 13.84
CA GLN A 220 32.35 -14.28 13.71
C GLN A 220 31.38 -13.17 14.17
N ASN A 221 31.81 -12.30 15.09
CA ASN A 221 30.98 -11.24 15.68
C ASN A 221 31.16 -9.85 15.05
N SER A 222 32.06 -9.66 14.09
CA SER A 222 32.18 -8.37 13.40
C SER A 222 30.84 -8.01 12.74
N ARG A 223 30.49 -6.72 12.76
CA ARG A 223 29.23 -6.18 12.23
C ARG A 223 29.50 -5.16 11.12
N VAL A 224 30.70 -5.17 10.57
CA VAL A 224 31.15 -4.23 9.56
C VAL A 224 31.57 -4.98 8.30
N TRP A 225 30.94 -4.64 7.19
CA TRP A 225 31.30 -5.10 5.85
C TRP A 225 31.87 -3.92 5.08
N LEU A 226 33.09 -4.08 4.56
CA LEU A 226 33.77 -3.09 3.73
C LEU A 226 33.51 -3.43 2.27
N LEU A 227 33.17 -2.43 1.46
CA LEU A 227 32.88 -2.55 0.04
C LEU A 227 33.84 -1.65 -0.73
N LYS A 228 34.56 -2.24 -1.68
CA LYS A 228 35.38 -1.50 -2.65
C LYS A 228 34.74 -1.61 -4.02
N TYR A 229 34.34 -0.47 -4.57
CA TYR A 229 33.73 -0.34 -5.89
C TYR A 229 34.83 0.03 -6.90
N GLU A 230 34.99 -0.81 -7.91
CA GLU A 230 35.96 -0.61 -8.99
C GLU A 230 35.25 -0.46 -10.32
N TYR A 231 35.62 0.57 -11.07
CA TYR A 231 35.13 0.86 -12.41
C TYR A 231 36.28 0.67 -13.39
N PRO A 232 36.42 -0.50 -14.06
CA PRO A 232 37.63 -0.86 -14.81
C PRO A 232 38.02 0.14 -15.91
N LYS A 233 37.04 0.83 -16.49
CA LYS A 233 37.24 1.84 -17.54
C LYS A 233 37.44 3.25 -17.00
N GLU A 234 37.16 3.47 -15.71
CA GLU A 234 37.22 4.77 -15.03
C GLU A 234 37.86 4.63 -13.63
N PRO A 235 39.12 4.14 -13.54
CA PRO A 235 39.73 3.79 -12.26
C PRO A 235 39.87 4.97 -11.28
N GLY A 236 39.88 6.21 -11.78
CA GLY A 236 39.88 7.42 -10.94
C GLY A 236 38.56 7.67 -10.21
N ALA A 237 37.47 7.02 -10.62
CA ALA A 237 36.16 7.10 -9.97
C ALA A 237 35.95 6.00 -8.92
N ASN A 238 36.92 5.10 -8.72
CA ASN A 238 36.83 4.03 -7.72
C ASN A 238 36.48 4.58 -6.34
N ALA A 239 35.68 3.84 -5.60
CA ALA A 239 35.13 4.29 -4.32
C ALA A 239 35.17 3.19 -3.26
N GLU A 240 35.17 3.61 -2.00
CA GLU A 240 35.04 2.72 -0.86
C GLU A 240 33.77 3.07 -0.08
N GLY A 241 33.17 2.05 0.52
CA GLY A 241 32.00 2.16 1.38
C GLY A 241 32.03 1.09 2.46
N GLN A 242 31.08 1.18 3.38
CA GLN A 242 30.90 0.17 4.40
C GLN A 242 29.42 0.01 4.75
N TYR A 243 29.06 -1.13 5.32
CA TYR A 243 27.82 -1.33 6.06
C TYR A 243 28.17 -1.76 7.49
N GLU A 244 27.79 -0.94 8.46
CA GLU A 244 27.95 -1.21 9.89
C GLU A 244 26.57 -1.46 10.52
N LEU A 245 26.33 -2.70 10.92
CA LEU A 245 25.08 -3.10 11.56
C LEU A 245 25.13 -2.76 13.06
N SER A 246 24.12 -2.08 13.57
CA SER A 246 24.00 -1.75 14.99
C SER A 246 23.92 -2.99 15.88
N LYS A 247 24.22 -2.85 17.18
CA LYS A 247 24.22 -3.98 18.13
C LYS A 247 22.86 -4.66 18.25
N ASP A 248 21.80 -3.88 18.25
CA ASP A 248 20.39 -4.31 18.28
C ASP A 248 19.87 -4.76 16.91
N GLY A 249 20.62 -4.53 15.83
CA GLY A 249 20.27 -4.94 14.47
C GLY A 249 19.19 -4.08 13.81
N SER A 250 18.86 -2.91 14.35
CA SER A 250 17.81 -2.01 13.85
C SER A 250 18.32 -0.96 12.86
N MET A 251 19.64 -0.77 12.73
CA MET A 251 20.26 0.25 11.88
C MET A 251 21.46 -0.27 11.09
N ILE A 252 21.68 0.30 9.90
CA ILE A 252 22.90 0.13 9.10
C ILE A 252 23.53 1.50 8.90
N ASN A 253 24.81 1.69 9.24
CA ASN A 253 25.51 2.98 9.18
C ASN A 253 24.80 4.11 9.96
N GLY A 254 24.08 3.77 11.03
CA GLY A 254 23.23 4.71 11.78
C GLY A 254 21.92 5.09 11.07
N GLU A 255 21.63 4.50 9.91
CA GLU A 255 20.38 4.68 9.16
C GLU A 255 19.35 3.63 9.61
N LYS A 256 18.10 4.05 9.84
CA LYS A 256 17.05 3.13 10.35
C LYS A 256 16.67 2.13 9.29
N ILE A 257 16.64 0.84 9.64
CA ILE A 257 16.06 -0.20 8.80
C ILE A 257 14.54 -0.04 8.85
N VAL A 258 13.92 0.13 7.68
CA VAL A 258 12.48 0.36 7.52
C VAL A 258 11.78 -0.84 6.87
N GLU A 259 12.54 -1.74 6.25
CA GLU A 259 12.01 -2.92 5.59
C GLU A 259 13.00 -4.09 5.69
N LYS A 260 12.48 -5.29 5.96
CA LYS A 260 13.17 -6.56 5.84
C LYS A 260 12.15 -7.60 5.36
N GLU A 261 12.47 -8.29 4.28
CA GLU A 261 11.58 -9.27 3.65
C GLU A 261 12.41 -10.40 3.05
N GLN A 262 11.95 -11.64 3.25
CA GLN A 262 12.45 -12.79 2.51
C GLN A 262 11.60 -12.93 1.24
N LEU A 263 12.20 -12.72 0.06
CA LEU A 263 11.53 -12.83 -1.21
C LEU A 263 11.26 -14.30 -1.59
N LYS A 264 10.32 -14.53 -2.51
CA LYS A 264 9.89 -15.87 -2.95
C LYS A 264 11.02 -16.71 -3.55
N ASP A 265 12.03 -16.06 -4.11
CA ASP A 265 13.22 -16.68 -4.71
C ASP A 265 14.32 -17.00 -3.68
N GLY A 266 14.08 -16.74 -2.39
CA GLY A 266 15.08 -16.93 -1.34
C GLY A 266 16.05 -15.76 -1.19
N SER A 267 15.87 -14.67 -1.92
CA SER A 267 16.66 -13.44 -1.73
C SER A 267 16.21 -12.69 -0.48
N LEU A 268 17.14 -12.15 0.30
CA LEU A 268 16.87 -11.25 1.41
C LEU A 268 16.82 -9.81 0.90
N LYS A 269 15.67 -9.14 1.08
CA LYS A 269 15.47 -7.72 0.80
C LYS A 269 15.53 -6.92 2.09
N ILE A 270 16.33 -5.87 2.10
CA ILE A 270 16.50 -4.93 3.22
C ILE A 270 16.38 -3.53 2.68
N ALA A 271 15.63 -2.65 3.34
CA ALA A 271 15.66 -1.22 3.07
C ALA A 271 15.97 -0.43 4.34
N PHE A 272 16.84 0.55 4.23
CA PHE A 272 17.16 1.50 5.29
C PHE A 272 17.19 2.92 4.75
N GLU A 273 16.87 3.87 5.62
CA GLU A 273 16.63 5.27 5.24
C GLU A 273 17.38 6.26 6.11
N ARG A 274 17.76 7.35 5.46
CA ARG A 274 18.19 8.57 6.15
C ARG A 274 17.67 9.83 5.50
N ARG A 275 17.65 10.89 6.30
CA ARG A 275 17.47 12.25 5.82
C ARG A 275 18.79 12.79 5.28
N GLY A 276 18.70 13.61 4.24
CA GLY A 276 19.87 14.22 3.63
C GLY A 276 19.50 15.24 2.58
N LYS A 277 20.51 15.62 1.79
CA LYS A 277 20.31 16.34 0.55
C LYS A 277 20.69 15.44 -0.60
N ASP A 278 19.97 15.58 -1.69
CA ASP A 278 20.30 14.88 -2.91
C ASP A 278 21.61 15.42 -3.50
N GLY A 279 22.46 14.52 -4.00
CA GLY A 279 23.78 14.88 -4.51
C GLY A 279 23.76 15.68 -5.82
N ASN A 280 22.68 15.60 -6.60
CA ASN A 280 22.57 16.25 -7.90
C ASN A 280 21.81 17.58 -7.77
N ASP A 281 20.60 17.53 -7.22
CA ASP A 281 19.71 18.68 -7.12
C ASP A 281 19.96 19.52 -5.86
N GLN A 282 20.74 19.02 -4.89
CA GLN A 282 21.02 19.66 -3.60
C GLN A 282 19.76 19.95 -2.76
N LYS A 283 18.62 19.38 -3.14
CA LYS A 283 17.34 19.51 -2.43
C LYS A 283 17.28 18.56 -1.23
N PRO A 284 16.66 18.98 -0.12
CA PRO A 284 16.33 18.10 0.99
C PRO A 284 15.49 16.90 0.53
N CYS A 285 15.85 15.71 0.99
CA CYS A 285 15.19 14.48 0.61
C CYS A 285 15.34 13.38 1.67
N THR A 286 14.51 12.35 1.56
CA THR A 286 14.79 11.05 2.16
C THR A 286 15.52 10.19 1.13
N ILE A 287 16.66 9.62 1.53
CA ILE A 287 17.41 8.66 0.73
C ILE A 287 17.11 7.29 1.30
N ARG A 288 16.65 6.37 0.44
CA ARG A 288 16.42 4.97 0.79
C ARG A 288 17.42 4.11 0.02
N THR A 289 18.17 3.29 0.74
CA THR A 289 19.01 2.24 0.15
C THR A 289 18.29 0.91 0.29
N VAL A 290 18.14 0.18 -0.81
CA VAL A 290 17.59 -1.18 -0.81
C VAL A 290 18.67 -2.15 -1.23
N ILE A 291 18.90 -3.17 -0.42
CA ILE A 291 19.78 -4.30 -0.73
C ILE A 291 18.90 -5.52 -0.97
N GLN A 292 19.03 -6.16 -2.13
CA GLN A 292 18.52 -7.51 -2.36
C GLN A 292 19.72 -8.43 -2.51
N LEU A 293 19.84 -9.39 -1.61
CA LEU A 293 21.00 -10.25 -1.48
C LEU A 293 20.57 -11.71 -1.55
N ASN A 294 21.18 -12.44 -2.47
CA ASN A 294 21.16 -13.89 -2.52
C ASN A 294 22.61 -14.41 -2.51
N VAL A 295 22.80 -15.72 -2.67
CA VAL A 295 24.11 -16.37 -2.74
C VAL A 295 24.87 -15.95 -4.01
N THR A 296 24.15 -15.78 -5.12
CA THR A 296 24.70 -15.50 -6.46
C THR A 296 24.44 -14.09 -6.96
N ASP A 297 23.46 -13.39 -6.38
CA ASP A 297 22.96 -12.11 -6.88
C ASP A 297 22.98 -11.03 -5.79
N LEU A 298 23.40 -9.82 -6.19
CA LEU A 298 23.39 -8.64 -5.34
C LEU A 298 22.84 -7.45 -6.14
N VAL A 299 21.76 -6.89 -5.63
CA VAL A 299 21.20 -5.61 -6.12
C VAL A 299 21.31 -4.58 -5.00
N ILE A 300 21.90 -3.43 -5.31
CA ILE A 300 21.94 -2.27 -4.41
C ILE A 300 21.27 -1.11 -5.14
N LEU A 301 20.11 -0.69 -4.65
CA LEU A 301 19.30 0.36 -5.25
C LEU A 301 19.33 1.59 -4.37
N LYS A 302 19.61 2.76 -4.96
CA LYS A 302 19.47 4.05 -4.31
C LYS A 302 18.21 4.74 -4.82
N LEU A 303 17.30 4.98 -3.89
CA LEU A 303 16.05 5.69 -4.12
C LEU A 303 16.10 7.06 -3.41
N VAL A 304 15.50 8.06 -4.04
CA VAL A 304 15.36 9.40 -3.47
C VAL A 304 13.91 9.84 -3.53
N LYS A 305 13.44 10.45 -2.44
CA LYS A 305 12.14 11.12 -2.37
C LYS A 305 12.38 12.53 -1.85
N PHE A 306 12.14 13.53 -2.68
CA PHE A 306 12.28 14.93 -2.26
C PHE A 306 11.22 15.33 -1.24
N ASP A 307 11.54 16.35 -0.45
CA ASP A 307 10.58 16.91 0.48
C ASP A 307 9.38 17.51 -0.27
N GLY A 308 8.17 17.12 0.15
CA GLY A 308 6.92 17.49 -0.53
C GLY A 308 6.51 16.53 -1.65
N GLU A 309 7.40 15.62 -2.07
CA GLU A 309 7.07 14.55 -3.01
C GLU A 309 6.63 13.27 -2.28
N GLN A 310 5.81 12.48 -2.97
CA GLN A 310 5.15 11.31 -2.38
C GLN A 310 5.86 10.00 -2.75
N GLU A 311 6.51 9.97 -3.91
CA GLU A 311 7.11 8.77 -4.47
C GLU A 311 8.63 8.83 -4.44
N TYR A 312 9.23 7.66 -4.28
CA TYR A 312 10.65 7.48 -4.50
C TYR A 312 10.91 7.32 -5.99
N PHE A 313 11.95 7.98 -6.51
CA PHE A 313 12.52 7.67 -7.81
C PHE A 313 13.92 7.07 -7.66
N GLN A 314 14.34 6.29 -8.65
CA GLN A 314 15.64 5.64 -8.67
C GLN A 314 16.74 6.62 -9.08
N ARG A 315 17.75 6.78 -8.23
CA ARG A 315 18.97 7.52 -8.56
C ARG A 315 19.99 6.66 -9.27
N ASN A 316 20.25 5.47 -8.72
CA ASN A 316 21.13 4.50 -9.34
C ASN A 316 20.84 3.10 -8.81
N GLN A 317 21.38 2.10 -9.51
CA GLN A 317 21.27 0.71 -9.16
C GLN A 317 22.56 -0.02 -9.53
N TYR A 318 23.11 -0.79 -8.60
CA TYR A 318 24.06 -1.85 -8.90
C TYR A 318 23.28 -3.14 -9.11
N LYS A 319 23.55 -3.86 -10.20
CA LYS A 319 23.09 -5.24 -10.42
C LYS A 319 24.32 -6.10 -10.67
N LEU A 320 24.59 -7.00 -9.74
CA LEU A 320 25.85 -7.72 -9.66
C LEU A 320 25.61 -9.21 -9.42
N THR A 321 26.53 -10.03 -9.90
CA THR A 321 26.55 -11.48 -9.71
C THR A 321 27.91 -11.94 -9.22
N LYS A 322 27.93 -13.03 -8.47
CA LYS A 322 29.13 -13.66 -7.92
C LYS A 322 29.52 -14.90 -8.71
#